data_AF-A0A2T6K655-F1
#
_entry.id   AF-A0A2T6K655-F1
#
_cell.length_a   1.000
_cell.length_b   1.000
_cell.length_c   1.000
_cell.angle_alpha   90.00
_cell.angle_beta   90.00
_cell.angle_gamma   90.00
#
_symmetry.space_group_name_H-M   'P 1'
#
loop_
_entity.id
_entity.type
_entity.pdbx_description
1 polymer ?
#
loop_
_entity_poly.entity_id
_entity_poly.type
_entity_poly.pdbx_seq_one_letter_code
_entity_poly.pdbx_strand_id
1 'polypeptide(L)'
;MSENHNYLDDENFVGRGFTDNFFIRPKDVLPFFEQFNLEKLHLISCESFLYLREAELLSQSPEMVAAWLDLAGQVCEREDMLSLAEHIMYITRNVE
;
A
#
# COMPACT_ATOMS: atom_id res chain seq x y z
N MET A 1 3.06 -25.38 -11.18
CA MET A 1 3.04 -25.70 -9.73
C MET A 1 4.29 -25.14 -9.02
N SER A 2 4.60 -23.85 -9.20
CA SER A 2 5.75 -23.20 -8.54
C SER A 2 5.42 -21.82 -7.94
N GLU A 3 4.23 -21.26 -8.18
CA GLU A 3 3.90 -19.88 -7.77
C GLU A 3 3.67 -19.72 -6.26
N ASN A 4 3.35 -20.79 -5.53
CA ASN A 4 3.02 -20.71 -4.10
C ASN A 4 4.23 -20.74 -3.15
N HIS A 5 5.44 -21.10 -3.60
CA HIS A 5 6.59 -21.20 -2.68
C HIS A 5 7.07 -19.82 -2.22
N ASN A 6 7.10 -18.82 -3.11
CA ASN A 6 7.63 -17.49 -2.77
C ASN A 6 6.81 -16.76 -1.71
N TYR A 7 5.49 -17.03 -1.63
CA TYR A 7 4.65 -16.51 -0.55
C TYR A 7 4.96 -17.15 0.80
N LEU A 8 5.32 -18.45 0.81
CA LEU A 8 5.68 -19.16 2.05
C LEU A 8 7.08 -18.77 2.53
N ASP A 9 7.97 -18.48 1.60
CA ASP A 9 9.36 -18.10 1.88
C ASP A 9 9.51 -16.60 2.17
N ASP A 10 8.39 -15.85 2.16
CA ASP A 10 8.35 -14.39 2.31
C ASP A 10 9.33 -13.73 1.32
N GLU A 11 9.21 -13.98 0.02
CA GLU A 11 10.05 -13.40 -1.04
C GLU A 11 9.23 -12.68 -2.12
N ASN A 12 9.86 -11.72 -2.82
CA ASN A 12 9.26 -11.10 -4.00
C ASN A 12 9.15 -12.11 -5.14
N PHE A 13 8.18 -11.90 -6.03
CA PHE A 13 7.97 -12.76 -7.20
C PHE A 13 8.06 -11.98 -8.49
N VAL A 14 8.78 -12.57 -9.45
CA VAL A 14 8.79 -12.17 -10.86
C VAL A 14 8.61 -13.43 -11.68
N GLY A 15 7.59 -13.47 -12.52
CA GLY A 15 7.32 -14.66 -13.32
C GLY A 15 6.17 -14.50 -14.29
N ARG A 16 5.81 -15.61 -14.95
CA ARG A 16 4.77 -15.65 -15.98
C ARG A 16 3.62 -16.56 -15.56
N GLY A 17 2.45 -15.97 -15.40
CA GLY A 17 1.18 -16.67 -15.21
C GLY A 17 0.33 -16.57 -16.48
N PHE A 18 -0.93 -16.10 -16.34
CA PHE A 18 -1.71 -15.67 -17.51
C PHE A 18 -1.06 -14.48 -18.25
N THR A 19 -0.39 -13.60 -17.49
CA THR A 19 0.44 -12.49 -17.97
C THR A 19 1.75 -12.44 -17.16
N ASP A 20 2.64 -11.50 -17.47
CA ASP A 20 3.79 -11.19 -16.63
C ASP A 20 3.30 -10.64 -15.28
N ASN A 21 3.71 -11.30 -14.21
CA ASN A 21 3.28 -11.04 -12.84
C ASN A 21 4.48 -10.58 -12.00
N PHE A 22 4.25 -9.53 -11.21
CA PHE A 22 5.23 -8.97 -10.29
C PHE A 22 4.55 -8.79 -8.93
N PHE A 23 5.06 -9.46 -7.90
CA PHE A 23 4.61 -9.26 -6.52
C PHE A 23 5.77 -8.78 -5.67
N ILE A 24 5.53 -7.73 -4.90
CA ILE A 24 6.51 -7.13 -4.01
C ILE A 24 5.97 -7.16 -2.58
N ARG A 25 6.83 -7.51 -1.62
CA ARG A 25 6.50 -7.44 -0.20
C ARG A 25 6.38 -5.98 0.22
N PRO A 26 5.43 -5.60 1.09
CA PRO A 26 5.31 -4.22 1.56
C PRO A 26 6.63 -3.63 2.10
N LYS A 27 7.42 -4.44 2.82
CA LYS A 27 8.73 -4.03 3.36
C LYS A 27 9.81 -3.73 2.31
N ASP A 28 9.63 -4.22 1.09
CA ASP A 28 10.57 -4.01 -0.01
C ASP A 28 10.17 -2.88 -0.95
N VAL A 29 8.97 -2.32 -0.81
CA VAL A 29 8.46 -1.24 -1.67
C VAL A 29 9.38 -0.02 -1.59
N LEU A 30 9.76 0.40 -0.39
CA LEU A 30 10.64 1.55 -0.21
C LEU A 30 12.06 1.28 -0.73
N PRO A 31 12.74 0.17 -0.36
CA PRO A 31 14.02 -0.21 -0.98
C PRO A 31 13.99 -0.28 -2.51
N PHE A 32 12.88 -0.74 -3.10
CA PHE A 32 12.71 -0.76 -4.55
C PHE A 32 12.73 0.64 -5.16
N PHE A 33 12.21 1.66 -4.48
CA PHE A 33 12.24 3.01 -5.02
C PHE A 33 13.55 3.77 -4.74
N GLU A 34 14.25 3.43 -3.67
CA GLU A 34 15.53 4.06 -3.29
C GLU A 34 16.66 3.84 -4.31
N GLN A 35 16.52 2.86 -5.21
CA GLN A 35 17.48 2.64 -6.29
C GLN A 35 17.39 3.71 -7.41
N PHE A 36 16.32 4.51 -7.43
CA PHE A 36 16.14 5.59 -8.40
C PHE A 36 16.59 6.93 -7.80
N ASN A 37 17.04 7.87 -8.64
CA ASN A 37 17.47 9.20 -8.20
C ASN A 37 16.27 10.11 -7.90
N LEU A 38 15.48 9.74 -6.90
CA LEU A 38 14.23 10.39 -6.53
C LEU A 38 14.28 10.80 -5.05
N GLU A 39 13.87 12.03 -4.74
CA GLU A 39 13.62 12.46 -3.38
C GLU A 39 12.21 12.03 -2.98
N LYS A 40 12.11 11.14 -1.97
CA LYS A 40 10.83 10.75 -1.37
C LYS A 40 10.17 11.96 -0.72
N LEU A 41 8.93 12.23 -1.11
CA LEU A 41 8.08 13.20 -0.41
C LEU A 41 7.08 12.48 0.51
N HIS A 42 6.33 11.51 -0.03
CA HIS A 42 5.31 10.76 0.70
C HIS A 42 5.22 9.30 0.25
N LEU A 43 4.85 8.41 1.17
CA LEU A 43 4.48 7.02 0.88
C LEU A 43 3.15 6.74 1.60
N ILE A 44 2.08 6.64 0.84
CA ILE A 44 0.70 6.65 1.35
C ILE A 44 0.03 5.31 1.09
N SER A 45 -0.54 4.72 2.14
CA SER A 45 -1.49 3.62 2.10
C SER A 45 -2.86 4.15 1.72
N CYS A 46 -3.30 3.91 0.48
CA CYS A 46 -4.63 4.26 0.01
C CYS A 46 -5.66 3.21 0.47
N GLU A 47 -6.86 3.69 0.85
CA GLU A 47 -8.01 2.92 1.33
C GLU A 47 -7.78 2.22 2.68
N SER A 48 -6.68 1.48 2.83
CA SER A 48 -6.28 0.82 4.08
C SER A 48 -7.44 0.03 4.72
N PHE A 49 -7.58 0.09 6.03
CA PHE A 49 -8.69 -0.51 6.79
C PHE A 49 -10.09 0.06 6.45
N LEU A 50 -10.20 1.09 5.60
CA LEU A 50 -11.49 1.54 5.07
C LEU A 50 -11.91 0.80 3.79
N TYR A 51 -11.07 -0.09 3.26
CA TYR A 51 -11.38 -0.87 2.06
C TYR A 51 -12.66 -1.68 2.21
N LEU A 52 -13.53 -1.58 1.18
CA LEU A 52 -14.87 -2.20 1.14
C LEU A 52 -15.81 -1.80 2.28
N ARG A 53 -15.50 -0.73 3.04
CA ARG A 53 -16.36 -0.23 4.13
C ARG A 53 -17.22 0.96 3.74
N GLU A 54 -17.21 1.39 2.48
CA GLU A 54 -17.92 2.61 2.03
C GLU A 54 -19.40 2.61 2.42
N ALA A 55 -20.14 1.55 2.09
CA ALA A 55 -21.57 1.47 2.39
C ALA A 55 -21.86 1.55 3.91
N GLU A 56 -21.02 0.92 4.72
CA GLU A 56 -21.14 0.96 6.18
C GLU A 56 -20.80 2.33 6.74
N LEU A 57 -19.73 2.95 6.24
CA LEU A 57 -19.28 4.28 6.64
C LEU A 57 -20.34 5.33 6.30
N LEU A 58 -20.90 5.29 5.10
CA LEU A 58 -21.96 6.19 4.66
C LEU A 58 -23.28 6.01 5.43
N SER A 59 -23.47 4.87 6.09
CA SER A 59 -24.63 4.65 6.96
C SER A 59 -24.46 5.23 8.38
N GLN A 60 -23.26 5.68 8.74
CA GLN A 60 -22.97 6.25 10.05
C GLN A 60 -23.36 7.73 10.17
N SER A 61 -23.30 8.25 11.39
CA SER A 61 -23.43 9.69 11.63
C SER A 61 -22.26 10.46 10.99
N PRO A 62 -22.45 11.73 10.59
CA PRO A 62 -21.37 12.55 10.04
C PRO A 62 -20.15 12.67 10.96
N GLU A 63 -20.36 12.70 12.28
CA GLU A 63 -19.30 12.73 13.29
C GLU A 63 -18.44 11.45 13.24
N MET A 64 -19.08 10.29 13.12
CA MET A 64 -18.38 9.01 13.03
C MET A 64 -17.58 8.90 11.73
N VAL A 65 -18.16 9.34 10.60
CA VAL A 65 -17.45 9.40 9.31
C VAL A 65 -16.22 10.29 9.42
N ALA A 66 -16.38 11.48 9.99
CA ALA A 66 -15.27 12.40 10.18
C ALA A 66 -14.16 11.81 11.06
N ALA A 67 -14.52 11.14 12.15
CA ALA A 67 -13.55 10.48 13.03
C ALA A 67 -12.75 9.37 12.32
N TRP A 68 -13.41 8.57 11.49
CA TRP A 68 -12.74 7.53 10.69
C TRP A 68 -11.80 8.12 9.62
N LEU A 69 -12.24 9.18 8.93
CA LEU A 69 -11.42 9.86 7.94
C LEU A 69 -10.21 10.56 8.59
N ASP A 70 -10.39 11.16 9.76
CA ASP A 70 -9.31 11.77 10.53
C ASP A 70 -8.29 10.72 10.96
N LEU A 71 -8.75 9.58 11.52
CA LEU A 71 -7.87 8.46 11.85
C LEU A 71 -7.11 7.94 10.62
N ALA A 72 -7.80 7.76 9.49
CA ALA A 72 -7.17 7.34 8.24
C ALA A 72 -6.10 8.33 7.78
N GLY A 73 -6.35 9.63 7.86
CA GLY A 73 -5.36 10.66 7.57
C GLY A 73 -4.16 10.63 8.50
N GLN A 74 -4.36 10.34 9.79
CA GLN A 74 -3.27 10.26 10.77
C GLN A 74 -2.34 9.05 10.54
N VAL A 75 -2.85 7.98 9.93
CA VAL A 75 -2.09 6.72 9.79
C VAL A 75 -1.77 6.33 8.35
N CYS A 76 -2.23 7.08 7.35
CA CYS A 76 -2.03 6.72 5.95
C CYS A 76 -0.56 6.69 5.52
N GLU A 77 0.35 7.38 6.22
CA GLU A 77 1.79 7.35 5.95
C GLU A 77 2.58 6.42 6.89
N ARG A 78 1.91 5.65 7.74
CA ARG A 78 2.57 4.69 8.63
C ARG A 78 3.06 3.47 7.85
N GLU A 79 4.38 3.36 7.72
CA GLU A 79 5.02 2.27 6.98
C GLU A 79 4.72 0.88 7.57
N ASP A 80 4.50 0.79 8.88
CA ASP A 80 4.12 -0.45 9.56
C ASP A 80 2.68 -0.90 9.24
N MET A 81 1.87 -0.01 8.65
CA MET A 81 0.50 -0.29 8.21
C MET A 81 0.38 -0.53 6.69
N LEU A 82 1.48 -0.51 5.93
CA LEU A 82 1.44 -0.75 4.47
C LEU A 82 0.89 -2.13 4.08
N SER A 83 0.96 -3.11 4.98
CA SER A 83 0.36 -4.43 4.75
C SER A 83 -1.17 -4.41 4.65
N LEU A 84 -1.81 -3.35 5.11
CA LEU A 84 -3.25 -3.13 5.00
C LEU A 84 -3.63 -2.31 3.76
N ALA A 85 -2.64 -1.80 3.02
CA ALA A 85 -2.88 -0.97 1.85
C ALA A 85 -3.34 -1.84 0.68
N GLU A 86 -4.48 -1.50 0.09
CA GLU A 86 -4.87 -2.05 -1.22
C GLU A 86 -4.00 -1.46 -2.33
N HIS A 87 -3.71 -0.17 -2.21
CA HIS A 87 -2.85 0.56 -3.13
C HIS A 87 -1.85 1.39 -2.34
N ILE A 88 -0.60 1.41 -2.80
CA ILE A 88 0.45 2.26 -2.25
C ILE A 88 0.74 3.37 -3.24
N MET A 89 0.62 4.62 -2.80
CA MET A 89 0.97 5.80 -3.57
C MET A 89 2.31 6.36 -3.11
N TYR A 90 3.28 6.36 -4.01
CA TYR A 90 4.61 6.91 -3.76
C TYR A 90 4.76 8.25 -4.49
N ILE A 91 4.96 9.34 -3.73
CA ILE A 91 5.10 10.70 -4.25
C ILE A 91 6.55 11.12 -4.11
N THR A 92 7.13 11.55 -5.22
CA THR A 92 8.56 11.91 -5.29
C THR A 92 8.79 13.23 -6.00
N ARG A 93 9.94 13.83 -5.74
CA ARG A 93 10.53 14.87 -6.57
C ARG A 93 11.72 14.30 -7.34
N ASN A 94 11.84 14.67 -8.61
CA ASN A 94 13.02 14.35 -9.38
C ASN A 94 14.20 15.19 -8.91
N VAL A 95 15.35 14.55 -8.68
CA VAL A 95 16.59 15.24 -8.30
C VAL A 95 17.41 15.39 -9.59
N GLU A 96 17.51 16.62 -10.09
CA GLU A 96 18.38 16.96 -11.24
C GLU A 96 19.87 16.84 -10.88
#